data_AF-A0A447KNV2-F1
#
_entry.id   AF-A0A447KNV2-F1
#
_cell.length_a   1.000
_cell.length_b   1.000
_cell.length_c   1.000
_cell.angle_alpha   90.00
_cell.angle_beta   90.00
_cell.angle_gamma   90.00
#
_symmetry.space_group_name_H-M   'P 1'
#
loop_
_entity.id
_entity.type
_entity.pdbx_description
1 polymer ?
#
loop_
_entity_poly.entity_id
_entity_poly.type
_entity_poly.pdbx_seq_one_letter_code
_entity_poly.pdbx_strand_id
1 'polypeptide(L)'
;MALWGGRFSQAADQRFKHLNDSLRFDYRLAEQDIVGSVAWSKALVTVNVLTAQEQQQLEQALNALLQQVQADPLAIVQSDAEDIHSWVEQQLIDKVGDLGQKAAHRA
;
A
#
# COMPACT_ATOMS: atom_id res chain seq x y z
N MET A 1 -9.58 -1.71 6.58
CA MET A 1 -10.37 -2.76 5.90
C MET A 1 -9.38 -3.72 5.26
N ALA A 2 -9.61 -5.03 5.35
CA ALA A 2 -8.77 -6.00 4.65
C ALA A 2 -8.89 -5.77 3.13
N LEU A 3 -7.76 -5.85 2.40
CA LEU A 3 -7.73 -5.70 0.94
C LEU A 3 -8.47 -6.84 0.21
N TRP A 4 -8.75 -7.92 0.92
CA TRP A 4 -9.55 -9.06 0.50
C TRP A 4 -10.81 -9.13 1.36
N GLY A 5 -11.96 -9.44 0.76
CA GLY A 5 -13.23 -9.43 1.51
C GLY A 5 -14.49 -9.60 0.68
N GLY A 6 -14.44 -9.30 -0.63
CA GLY A 6 -15.63 -9.34 -1.50
C GLY A 6 -16.34 -10.70 -1.59
N ARG A 7 -15.71 -11.80 -1.15
CA ARG A 7 -16.29 -13.15 -1.11
C ARG A 7 -16.90 -13.52 0.25
N PHE A 8 -16.58 -12.79 1.32
CA PHE A 8 -16.99 -13.13 2.68
C PHE A 8 -18.20 -12.31 3.12
N SER A 9 -19.11 -12.94 3.86
CA SER A 9 -20.32 -12.30 4.40
C SER A 9 -20.16 -11.82 5.85
N GLN A 10 -19.03 -12.14 6.49
CA GLN A 10 -18.74 -11.83 7.89
C GLN A 10 -17.32 -11.30 8.04
N ALA A 11 -17.09 -10.51 9.09
CA ALA A 11 -15.76 -10.05 9.45
C ALA A 11 -14.91 -11.19 10.05
N ALA A 12 -13.59 -11.07 9.95
CA ALA A 12 -12.66 -11.99 10.59
C ALA A 12 -12.75 -11.91 12.13
N ASP A 13 -12.56 -13.04 12.79
CA ASP A 13 -12.38 -13.10 14.25
C ASP A 13 -11.12 -12.31 14.65
N GLN A 14 -11.18 -11.55 15.75
CA GLN A 14 -10.07 -10.72 16.21
C GLN A 14 -8.80 -11.54 16.50
N ARG A 15 -8.94 -12.76 17.01
CA ARG A 15 -7.79 -13.65 17.27
C ARG A 15 -7.17 -14.12 15.96
N PHE A 16 -7.98 -14.34 14.93
CA PHE A 16 -7.49 -14.69 13.61
C PHE A 16 -6.74 -13.52 12.98
N LYS A 17 -7.28 -12.29 13.05
CA LYS A 17 -6.60 -11.08 12.59
C LYS A 17 -5.22 -10.93 13.26
N HIS A 18 -5.15 -10.98 14.59
CA HIS A 18 -3.87 -10.91 15.29
C HIS A 18 -2.89 -12.02 14.93
N LEU A 19 -3.38 -13.24 14.68
CA LEU A 19 -2.54 -14.35 14.25
C LEU A 19 -1.98 -14.13 12.83
N ASN A 20 -2.82 -13.64 11.91
CA ASN A 20 -2.54 -13.48 10.49
C ASN A 20 -1.68 -12.25 10.18
N ASP A 21 -2.00 -11.11 10.79
CA ASP A 21 -1.40 -9.82 10.46
C ASP A 21 0.12 -9.83 10.68
N SER A 22 0.85 -9.29 9.70
CA SER A 22 2.31 -9.22 9.69
C SER A 22 2.85 -7.82 9.95
N LEU A 23 2.01 -6.77 9.96
CA LEU A 23 2.41 -5.36 10.09
C LEU A 23 3.41 -5.10 11.24
N ARG A 24 3.21 -5.80 12.37
CA ARG A 24 4.06 -5.70 13.57
C ARG A 24 5.55 -6.01 13.32
N PHE A 25 5.90 -6.69 12.24
CA PHE A 25 7.28 -7.03 11.90
C PHE A 25 7.66 -6.71 10.45
N ASP A 26 6.72 -6.75 9.50
CA ASP A 26 6.99 -6.49 8.08
C ASP A 26 7.09 -5.00 7.74
N TYR A 27 6.70 -4.09 8.66
CA TYR A 27 6.90 -2.64 8.49
C TYR A 27 8.35 -2.27 8.15
N ARG A 28 9.30 -3.14 8.52
CA ARG A 28 10.72 -3.05 8.17
C ARG A 28 10.98 -3.05 6.65
N LEU A 29 10.01 -3.50 5.85
CA LEU A 29 10.07 -3.57 4.40
C LEU A 29 9.42 -2.36 3.70
N ALA A 30 8.98 -1.35 4.46
CA ALA A 30 8.25 -0.19 3.92
C ALA A 30 8.99 0.52 2.79
N GLU A 31 10.30 0.76 2.94
CA GLU A 31 11.08 1.43 1.89
C GLU A 31 11.16 0.58 0.62
N GLN A 32 11.33 -0.74 0.76
CA GLN A 32 11.42 -1.68 -0.36
C GLN A 32 10.08 -1.78 -1.09
N ASP A 33 8.96 -1.84 -0.35
CA ASP A 33 7.62 -1.88 -0.92
C ASP A 33 7.28 -0.61 -1.70
N ILE A 34 7.62 0.56 -1.15
CA ILE A 34 7.41 1.86 -1.80
C ILE A 34 8.24 1.97 -3.09
N VAL A 35 9.52 1.62 -3.06
CA VAL A 35 10.40 1.65 -4.24
C VAL A 35 9.93 0.63 -5.29
N GLY A 36 9.52 -0.56 -4.86
CA GLY A 36 8.91 -1.57 -5.72
C GLY A 36 7.65 -1.06 -6.41
N SER A 37 6.78 -0.38 -5.67
CA SER A 37 5.55 0.25 -6.18
C SER A 37 5.84 1.35 -7.20
N VAL A 38 6.90 2.14 -7.04
CA VAL A 38 7.34 3.10 -8.05
C VAL A 38 7.73 2.38 -9.34
N ALA A 39 8.52 1.31 -9.25
CA ALA A 39 8.92 0.53 -10.42
C ALA A 39 7.72 -0.12 -11.11
N TRP A 40 6.77 -0.66 -10.34
CA TRP A 40 5.53 -1.22 -10.88
C TRP A 40 4.67 -0.18 -11.59
N SER A 41 4.53 1.03 -11.03
CA SER A 41 3.78 2.10 -11.68
C SER A 41 4.34 2.44 -13.07
N LYS A 42 5.67 2.37 -13.24
CA LYS A 42 6.34 2.55 -14.54
C LYS A 42 6.05 1.40 -15.49
N ALA A 43 6.04 0.16 -14.99
CA ALA A 43 5.65 -1.01 -15.78
C ALA A 43 4.22 -0.89 -16.31
N LEU A 44 3.27 -0.43 -15.49
CA LEU A 44 1.87 -0.23 -15.88
C LEU A 44 1.67 0.80 -17.01
N VAL A 45 2.57 1.79 -17.15
CA VAL A 45 2.56 2.70 -18.30
C VAL A 45 2.91 1.97 -19.59
N THR A 46 3.86 1.03 -19.55
CA THR A 46 4.30 0.30 -20.75
C THR A 46 3.21 -0.58 -21.36
N VAL A 47 2.24 -0.98 -20.53
CA VAL A 47 1.06 -1.77 -20.94
C VAL A 47 -0.22 -0.93 -21.02
N ASN A 48 -0.10 0.40 -20.98
CA ASN A 48 -1.22 1.36 -21.10
C ASN A 48 -2.32 1.23 -20.04
N VAL A 49 -2.02 0.68 -18.86
CA VAL A 49 -2.95 0.68 -17.71
C VAL A 49 -2.97 2.06 -17.04
N LEU A 50 -1.80 2.71 -16.99
CA LEU A 50 -1.63 4.09 -16.52
C LEU A 50 -1.17 4.98 -17.67
N THR A 51 -1.66 6.22 -17.67
CA THR A 51 -1.05 7.31 -18.44
C THR A 51 0.25 7.77 -17.79
N ALA A 52 1.12 8.45 -18.55
CA ALA A 52 2.35 9.02 -18.00
C ALA A 52 2.07 10.05 -16.88
N GLN A 53 0.99 10.81 -16.99
CA GLN A 53 0.58 11.77 -15.96
C GLN A 53 0.13 11.09 -14.67
N GLU A 54 -0.69 10.04 -14.78
CA GLU A 54 -1.11 9.22 -13.64
C GLU A 54 0.09 8.58 -12.94
N GLN A 55 1.05 8.03 -13.70
CA GLN A 55 2.27 7.45 -13.14
C GLN A 55 3.12 8.49 -12.41
N GLN A 56 3.27 9.69 -12.97
CA GLN A 56 4.02 10.77 -12.32
C GLN A 56 3.36 11.20 -10.99
N GLN A 57 2.03 11.27 -10.94
CA GLN A 57 1.31 11.58 -9.69
C GLN A 57 1.52 10.50 -8.63
N LEU A 58 1.49 9.22 -9.01
CA LEU A 58 1.77 8.10 -8.11
C LEU A 58 3.21 8.13 -7.59
N GLU A 59 4.19 8.34 -8.46
CA GLU A 59 5.60 8.41 -8.06
C GLU A 59 5.87 9.59 -7.12
N GLN A 60 5.22 10.74 -7.32
CA GLN A 60 5.31 11.88 -6.39
C GLN A 60 4.72 11.53 -5.02
N ALA A 61 3.55 10.88 -4.98
CA ALA A 61 2.93 10.47 -3.73
C ALA A 61 3.76 9.41 -2.99
N LEU A 62 4.28 8.40 -3.69
CA LEU A 62 5.15 7.37 -3.15
C LEU A 62 6.45 7.93 -2.60
N ASN A 63 7.10 8.86 -3.30
CA ASN A 63 8.32 9.51 -2.82
C ASN A 63 8.06 10.39 -1.58
N ALA A 64 6.91 11.06 -1.52
CA ALA A 64 6.51 11.80 -0.33
C ALA A 64 6.21 10.87 0.86
N LEU A 65 5.66 9.68 0.60
CA LEU A 65 5.46 8.65 1.63
C LEU A 65 6.78 8.07 2.11
N LEU A 66 7.73 7.81 1.20
CA LEU A 66 9.07 7.32 1.53
C LEU A 66 9.76 8.25 2.53
N GLN A 67 9.70 9.57 2.30
CA GLN A 67 10.28 10.56 3.21
C GLN A 67 9.63 10.51 4.60
N GLN A 68 8.32 10.28 4.69
CA GLN A 68 7.62 10.15 5.98
C GLN A 68 8.05 8.87 6.71
N VAL A 69 8.12 7.75 6.00
CA VAL A 69 8.59 6.46 6.54
C VAL A 69 10.03 6.55 7.04
N GLN A 70 10.91 7.23 6.31
CA GLN A 70 12.30 7.43 6.72
C GLN A 70 12.44 8.33 7.96
N ALA A 71 11.55 9.30 8.11
CA ALA A 71 11.54 10.22 9.25
C ALA A 71 11.01 9.55 10.54
N ASP A 72 9.94 8.76 10.42
CA ASP A 72 9.37 8.00 11.55
C ASP A 72 8.79 6.65 11.08
N PRO A 73 9.62 5.60 11.02
CA PRO A 73 9.16 4.27 10.58
C PRO A 73 8.23 3.61 11.60
N LEU A 74 8.25 4.05 12.87
CA LEU A 74 7.40 3.48 13.92
C LEU A 74 5.98 4.04 13.88
N ALA A 75 5.72 5.11 13.13
CA ALA A 75 4.35 5.56 12.87
C ALA A 75 3.50 4.48 12.16
N ILE A 76 4.13 3.61 11.36
CA ILE A 76 3.44 2.55 10.61
C ILE A 76 2.72 1.57 11.55
N VAL A 77 3.38 1.16 12.63
CA VAL A 77 2.84 0.14 13.55
C VAL A 77 1.67 0.63 14.41
N GLN A 78 1.29 1.91 14.28
CA GLN A 78 0.08 2.47 14.89
C GLN A 78 -1.18 2.20 14.05
N SER A 79 -1.03 1.76 12.81
CA SER A 79 -2.13 1.39 11.92
C SER A 79 -2.68 -0.01 12.23
N ASP A 80 -3.96 -0.23 11.88
CA ASP A 80 -4.62 -1.53 11.93
C ASP A 80 -4.59 -2.27 10.57
N ALA A 81 -3.70 -1.84 9.66
CA ALA A 81 -3.45 -2.53 8.41
C ALA A 81 -2.93 -3.96 8.65
N GLU A 82 -3.26 -4.87 7.73
CA GLU A 82 -2.90 -6.29 7.83
C GLU A 82 -1.39 -6.50 7.68
N ASP A 83 -0.80 -5.85 6.68
CA ASP A 83 0.60 -5.93 6.29
C ASP A 83 1.07 -4.58 5.73
N ILE A 84 2.38 -4.49 5.47
CA ILE A 84 2.98 -3.27 4.93
C ILE A 84 2.40 -2.86 3.57
N HIS A 85 2.05 -3.83 2.72
CA HIS A 85 1.50 -3.58 1.39
C HIS A 85 0.13 -2.90 1.48
N SER A 86 -0.73 -3.42 2.35
CA SER A 86 -2.05 -2.84 2.67
C SER A 86 -1.92 -1.45 3.25
N TRP A 87 -0.90 -1.22 4.08
CA TRP A 87 -0.63 0.11 4.63
C TRP A 87 -0.22 1.10 3.53
N VAL A 88 0.73 0.75 2.67
CA VAL A 88 1.17 1.62 1.57
C VAL A 88 0.03 1.93 0.60
N GLU A 89 -0.81 0.94 0.27
CA GLU A 89 -1.99 1.14 -0.57
C GLU A 89 -3.00 2.12 0.08
N GLN A 90 -3.31 1.95 1.37
CA GLN A 90 -4.20 2.86 2.09
C GLN A 90 -3.67 4.30 2.07
N GLN A 91 -2.38 4.49 2.37
CA GLN A 91 -1.74 5.81 2.35
C GLN A 91 -1.78 6.44 0.95
N LEU A 92 -1.62 5.63 -0.11
CA LEU A 92 -1.74 6.12 -1.49
C LEU A 92 -3.17 6.52 -1.83
N ILE A 93 -4.17 5.69 -1.49
CA ILE A 93 -5.57 6.01 -1.73
C ILE A 93 -5.97 7.30 -1.01
N ASP A 94 -5.53 7.50 0.22
CA ASP A 94 -5.79 8.73 0.97
C ASP A 94 -5.16 9.96 0.28
N LYS A 95 -4.05 9.77 -0.44
CA LYS A 95 -3.31 10.86 -1.11
C LYS A 95 -3.81 11.18 -2.51
N VAL A 96 -4.14 10.16 -3.30
CA VAL A 96 -4.44 10.29 -4.74
C VAL A 96 -5.79 9.68 -5.16
N GLY A 97 -6.59 9.19 -4.21
CA GLY A 97 -7.92 8.63 -4.45
C GLY A 97 -7.88 7.34 -5.26
N ASP A 98 -8.83 7.21 -6.20
CA ASP A 98 -9.00 6.02 -7.06
C ASP A 98 -7.74 5.68 -7.87
N LEU A 99 -6.87 6.66 -8.12
CA LEU A 99 -5.59 6.42 -8.78
C LEU A 99 -4.69 5.48 -7.97
N GLY A 100 -4.74 5.55 -6.63
CA GLY A 100 -4.01 4.65 -5.75
C GLY A 100 -4.44 3.19 -5.94
N GLN A 101 -5.74 2.97 -6.13
CA GLN A 101 -6.29 1.63 -6.38
C GLN A 101 -5.85 1.03 -7.73
N LYS A 102 -5.60 1.87 -8.75
CA LYS A 102 -5.10 1.41 -10.05
C LYS A 102 -3.66 0.87 -9.99
N ALA A 103 -2.85 1.43 -9.10
CA ALA A 103 -1.45 1.04 -8.95
C ALA A 103 -1.26 -0.17 -8.01
N ALA A 104 -2.29 -0.53 -7.25
CA ALA A 104 -2.23 -1.57 -6.24
C ALA A 104 -1.85 -2.95 -6.82
N HIS A 105 -0.97 -3.65 -6.12
CA HIS A 105 -0.68 -5.06 -6.34
C HIS A 105 -1.79 -5.90 -5.70
N ARG A 106 -2.93 -6.03 -6.38
CA ARG A 106 -4.00 -6.93 -5.91
C ARG A 106 -3.60 -8.37 -6.20
N ALA A 107 -3.24 -9.11 -5.16
CA ALA A 107 -3.11 -10.58 -5.18
C ALA A 107 -4.49 -11.25 -5.16
#